data_AF-A0A963JLQ3-F1
#
_entry.id   AF-A0A963JLQ3-F1
#
_cell.length_a   1.000
_cell.length_b   1.000
_cell.length_c   1.000
_cell.angle_alpha   90.00
_cell.angle_beta   90.00
_cell.angle_gamma   90.00
#
_symmetry.space_group_name_H-M   'P 1'
#
loop_
_entity.id
_entity.type
_entity.pdbx_description
1 polymer ?
#
loop_
_entity_poly.entity_id
_entity_poly.type
_entity_poly.pdbx_seq_one_letter_code
_entity_poly.pdbx_strand_id
1 'polypeptide(L)' 'MISKLWLRLVMFVCAFALAGAVQAIPSVPDATYEALGLDRGASPKELHEALVKRYKDPEQGAG' A
#
# COMPACT_ATOMS: atom_id res chain seq x y z
N MET A 1 -25.52 4.13 -29.41
CA MET A 1 -24.07 4.02 -29.09
C MET A 1 -23.70 4.66 -27.75
N ILE A 2 -24.38 5.73 -27.31
CA ILE A 2 -24.15 6.41 -26.02
C ILE A 2 -24.27 5.49 -24.78
N SER A 3 -25.25 4.58 -24.72
CA SER A 3 -25.47 3.75 -23.52
C SER A 3 -24.34 2.74 -23.25
N LYS A 4 -23.74 2.18 -24.30
CA LYS A 4 -22.57 1.29 -24.20
C LYS A 4 -21.31 2.05 -23.75
N LEU A 5 -21.22 3.34 -24.07
CA LEU A 5 -20.11 4.20 -23.65
C LEU A 5 -20.21 4.53 -22.16
N TRP A 6 -21.41 4.88 -21.69
CA TRP A 6 -21.67 5.13 -20.26
C TRP A 6 -21.46 3.88 -19.40
N LEU A 7 -21.93 2.71 -19.86
CA LEU A 7 -21.72 1.45 -19.15
C LEU A 7 -20.22 1.11 -19.00
N ARG A 8 -19.43 1.34 -20.04
CA ARG A 8 -17.97 1.16 -19.99
C ARG A 8 -17.32 2.13 -19.00
N LEU A 9 -17.75 3.39 -18.99
CA LEU A 9 -17.20 4.42 -18.09
C LEU A 9 -17.48 4.07 -16.63
N VAL A 10 -18.69 3.62 -16.30
CA VAL A 10 -19.05 3.14 -14.96
C VAL A 10 -18.22 1.92 -14.57
N MET A 11 -18.03 0.95 -15.48
CA MET A 11 -17.17 -0.21 -15.22
C MET A 11 -15.72 0.19 -14.94
N PHE A 12 -15.17 1.14 -15.70
CA PHE A 12 -13.80 1.64 -15.49
C PHE A 12 -13.65 2.33 -14.14
N VAL A 13 -14.63 3.16 -13.73
CA VAL A 13 -14.61 3.82 -12.42
C VAL A 13 -14.71 2.81 -11.27
N CYS A 14 -15.59 1.80 -11.38
CA CYS A 14 -15.70 0.74 -10.37
C CYS A 14 -14.41 -0.11 -10.26
N ALA A 15 -13.79 -0.45 -11.40
CA ALA A 15 -12.54 -1.21 -11.40
C ALA A 15 -11.39 -0.42 -10.74
N PHE A 16 -11.33 0.89 -11.00
CA PHE A 16 -10.32 1.77 -10.40
C PHE A 16 -10.54 1.97 -8.90
N ALA A 17 -11.81 2.08 -8.46
CA ALA A 17 -12.16 2.18 -7.05
C ALA A 17 -11.78 0.93 -6.24
N LEU A 18 -11.92 -0.28 -6.81
CA LEU A 18 -11.46 -1.51 -6.16
C LEU A 18 -9.94 -1.62 -6.07
N ALA A 19 -9.21 -1.12 -7.08
CA ALA A 19 -7.75 -1.18 -7.11
C ALA A 19 -7.09 -0.20 -6.11
N GLY A 20 -7.81 0.86 -5.70
CA GLY A 20 -7.31 1.88 -4.76
C GLY A 20 -7.46 1.53 -3.28
N ALA A 21 -8.01 0.35 -2.93
CA ALA A 21 -8.19 -0.06 -1.54
C ALA A 21 -6.90 -0.61 -0.91
N VAL A 22 -5.79 0.14 -0.99
CA VAL A 22 -4.64 -0.10 -0.13
C VAL A 22 -4.95 0.52 1.22
N GLN A 23 -5.62 -0.24 2.08
CA GLN A 23 -5.90 0.17 3.45
C GLN A 23 -4.58 0.12 4.23
N ALA A 24 -4.12 1.28 4.73
CA ALA A 24 -3.04 1.36 5.69
C ALA A 24 -3.35 0.45 6.90
N ILE A 25 -2.35 -0.24 7.44
CA ILE A 25 -2.55 -1.11 8.59
C ILE A 25 -2.79 -0.22 9.82
N PRO A 26 -4.01 -0.17 10.39
CA PRO A 26 -4.37 0.84 11.39
C PRO A 26 -3.63 0.66 12.72
N SER A 27 -3.11 -0.54 12.99
CA SER A 27 -2.35 -0.85 14.20
C SER A 27 -0.88 -0.40 14.16
N VAL A 28 -0.35 -0.03 12.99
CA VAL A 28 1.06 0.37 12.84
C VAL A 28 1.17 1.89 13.03
N PRO A 29 2.03 2.40 13.95
CA PRO A 29 2.22 3.84 14.14
C PRO A 29 2.82 4.57 12.93
N ASP A 30 2.53 5.86 12.76
CA ASP A 30 3.10 6.70 11.68
C ASP A 30 4.63 6.72 11.73
N ALA A 31 5.19 6.83 12.93
CA ALA A 31 6.63 6.83 13.16
C ALA A 31 7.33 5.59 12.58
N THR A 32 6.64 4.43 12.48
CA THR A 32 7.21 3.23 11.86
C THR A 32 7.30 3.38 10.35
N TYR A 33 6.31 3.98 9.70
CA TYR A 33 6.34 4.23 8.26
C TYR A 33 7.42 5.26 7.93
N GLU A 34 7.52 6.33 8.71
CA GLU A 34 8.56 7.35 8.56
C GLU A 34 9.97 6.77 8.73
N ALA A 35 10.18 5.94 9.76
CA ALA A 35 11.46 5.27 10.00
C ALA A 35 11.84 4.28 8.88
N LEU A 36 10.86 3.74 8.17
CA LEU A 36 11.07 2.86 7.02
C LEU A 36 11.14 3.62 5.69
N GLY A 37 10.94 4.94 5.69
CA GLY A 37 10.87 5.77 4.49
C GLY A 37 9.70 5.44 3.58
N LEU A 38 8.59 4.95 4.14
CA LEU A 38 7.39 4.53 3.42
C LEU A 38 6.25 5.53 3.63
N ASP A 39 5.41 5.68 2.60
CA ASP A 39 4.11 6.35 2.76
C ASP A 39 3.12 5.42 3.48
N ARG A 40 2.15 6.00 4.18
CA ARG A 40 1.14 5.21 4.91
C ARG A 40 0.23 4.40 3.99
N GLY A 41 0.09 4.81 2.73
CA GLY A 41 -0.57 4.06 1.66
C GLY A 41 0.30 2.99 0.99
N ALA A 42 1.51 2.71 1.49
CA ALA A 42 2.35 1.63 0.96
C ALA A 42 1.64 0.28 1.00
N SER A 43 1.88 -0.57 0.00
CA SER A 43 1.29 -1.89 -0.05
C SER A 43 1.78 -2.77 1.12
N PRO A 44 0.98 -3.76 1.57
CA PRO A 44 1.41 -4.67 2.63
C PRO A 44 2.73 -5.39 2.32
N LYS A 45 3.03 -5.62 1.04
CA LYS A 45 4.27 -6.22 0.58
C LYS A 45 5.47 -5.30 0.79
N GLU A 46 5.37 -4.04 0.36
CA GLU A 46 6.44 -3.05 0.54
C GLU A 46 6.73 -2.81 2.03
N LEU A 47 5.69 -2.71 2.85
CA LEU A 47 5.85 -2.61 4.31
C LEU A 47 6.56 -3.85 4.87
N HIS A 48 6.17 -5.05 4.45
CA HIS A 48 6.80 -6.29 4.91
C HIS A 48 8.27 -6.36 4.50
N GLU A 49 8.60 -6.03 3.26
CA GLU A 49 9.98 -6.05 2.77
C GLU A 49 10.87 -5.05 3.51
N ALA A 50 10.38 -3.83 3.74
CA ALA A 50 11.10 -2.82 4.52
C ALA A 50 11.30 -3.24 5.99
N LEU A 51 10.27 -3.82 6.60
CA LEU A 51 10.36 -4.37 7.96
C LEU A 51 11.38 -5.50 8.05
N VAL A 52 11.34 -6.46 7.12
CA VAL A 52 12.28 -7.59 7.08
C VAL A 52 13.70 -7.11 6.83
N LYS A 53 13.88 -6.12 5.95
CA LYS A 53 15.19 -5.52 5.70
C LYS A 53 15.79 -4.95 6.97
N ARG A 54 15.04 -4.10 7.69
CA ARG A 54 15.48 -3.54 8.98
C ARG A 54 15.71 -4.62 10.03
N TYR A 55 14.83 -5.61 10.11
CA TYR A 55 14.92 -6.70 11.10
C TYR A 55 16.15 -7.59 10.90
N LYS A 56 16.62 -7.74 9.66
CA LYS A 56 17.80 -8.55 9.31
C LYS A 56 19.09 -7.75 9.22
N ASP A 57 19.05 -6.44 9.47
CA ASP A 57 20.20 -5.56 9.37
C ASP A 57 21.09 -5.66 10.63
N PRO A 58 22.35 -6.11 10.53
CA PRO A 58 23.25 -6.19 11.68
C PRO A 58 23.53 -4.84 12.34
N GLU A 59 23.49 -3.75 11.57
CA GLU A 59 23.66 -2.39 12.11
C GLU A 59 22.46 -1.97 12.97
N GLN A 60 21.32 -2.64 12.80
CA GLN A 60 20.10 -2.47 13.59
C GLN A 60 19.96 -3.55 14.68
N GLY A 61 21.01 -4.33 14.93
CA GLY A 61 21.06 -5.33 16.01
C GLY A 61 20.66 -6.74 15.61
N ALA A 62 20.65 -7.06 14.31
CA ALA A 62 20.49 -8.44 13.85
C ALA A 62 21.80 -9.24 13.96
N GLY A 63 21.82 -10.26 14.82
CA GLY A 63 22.98 -11.13 15.02
C GLY A 63 23.23 -11.45 16.47
#